data_AF-A0A2V6SNY3-F1
#
_entry.id   AF-A0A2V6SNY3-F1
#
_cell.length_a   1.000
_cell.length_b   1.000
_cell.length_c   1.000
_cell.angle_alpha   90.00
_cell.angle_beta   90.00
_cell.angle_gamma   90.00
#
_symmetry.space_group_name_H-M   'P 1'
#
loop_
_entity.id
_entity.type
_entity.pdbx_description
1 polymer ?
#
loop_
_entity_poly.entity_id
_entity_poly.type
_entity_poly.pdbx_seq_one_letter_code
_entity_poly.pdbx_strand_id
1 'polypeptide(L)'
;MPPRLAALAIVVAAWSLLAACGDDGGGSKAPTLEGAVHPEALPVYSPSELRDIMGGTYSGGEGEPLKSLSWFFETADPMDKVEAWYDRKLPHALKESGEDEGDVVYSWVGAGLEGAKGERFQVTLRPARKEFQLTEKVVASKR
;
A
#
# COMPACT_ATOMS: atom_id res chain seq x y z
N MET A 1 -44.53 -51.20 -23.62
CA MET A 1 -43.11 -51.57 -23.82
C MET A 1 -42.47 -50.50 -24.71
N PRO A 2 -41.20 -50.13 -24.46
CA PRO A 2 -40.61 -48.75 -24.54
C PRO A 2 -40.23 -48.36 -26.00
N PRO A 3 -39.58 -47.20 -26.33
CA PRO A 3 -38.84 -46.25 -25.47
C PRO A 3 -39.04 -44.73 -25.77
N ARG A 4 -38.83 -43.88 -24.74
CA ARG A 4 -37.72 -42.90 -24.56
C ARG A 4 -37.40 -42.00 -25.77
N LEU A 5 -37.54 -40.70 -25.57
CA LEU A 5 -36.52 -39.71 -25.97
C LEU A 5 -36.55 -38.57 -24.94
N ALA A 6 -35.46 -38.47 -24.19
CA ALA A 6 -35.17 -37.38 -23.28
C ALA A 6 -34.73 -36.16 -24.09
N ALA A 7 -35.41 -35.03 -23.91
CA ALA A 7 -34.95 -33.74 -24.40
C ALA A 7 -34.23 -33.02 -23.25
N LEU A 8 -32.90 -33.07 -23.30
CA LEU A 8 -31.99 -32.28 -22.47
C LEU A 8 -32.01 -30.85 -23.04
N ALA A 9 -32.70 -29.92 -22.39
CA ALA A 9 -32.65 -28.50 -22.74
C ALA A 9 -31.63 -27.80 -21.83
N ILE A 10 -30.45 -27.54 -22.38
CA ILE A 10 -29.43 -26.67 -21.82
C ILE A 10 -29.92 -25.23 -22.02
N VAL A 11 -30.24 -24.52 -20.94
CA VAL A 11 -30.43 -23.06 -20.98
C VAL A 11 -29.21 -22.40 -20.35
N VAL A 12 -28.27 -22.02 -21.22
CA VAL A 12 -27.27 -21.00 -20.95
C VAL A 12 -27.97 -19.65 -21.13
N ALA A 13 -28.11 -18.88 -20.06
CA ALA A 13 -28.10 -17.40 -20.07
C ALA A 13 -28.62 -16.83 -18.75
N ALA A 14 -27.73 -16.18 -17.99
CA ALA A 14 -27.98 -14.89 -17.34
C ALA A 14 -26.68 -14.43 -16.66
N TRP A 15 -25.76 -13.95 -17.49
CA TRP A 15 -24.84 -12.91 -17.04
C TRP A 15 -25.63 -11.66 -16.66
N SER A 16 -25.08 -10.86 -15.75
CA SER A 16 -25.48 -9.51 -15.36
C SER A 16 -26.34 -9.42 -14.11
N LEU A 17 -25.72 -9.57 -12.94
CA LEU A 17 -26.16 -8.81 -11.78
C LEU A 17 -24.96 -8.24 -11.03
N LEU A 18 -25.07 -6.93 -10.79
CA LEU A 18 -24.29 -6.08 -9.88
C LEU A 18 -22.92 -5.61 -10.40
N ALA A 19 -23.03 -4.70 -11.37
CA ALA A 19 -22.29 -3.44 -11.28
C ALA A 19 -22.50 -2.83 -9.88
N ALA A 20 -21.54 -3.05 -8.98
CA ALA A 20 -21.37 -2.23 -7.81
C ALA A 20 -20.66 -0.94 -8.27
N CYS A 21 -21.45 0.05 -8.66
CA CYS A 21 -21.04 1.44 -8.53
C CYS A 21 -20.76 1.68 -7.05
N GLY A 22 -19.49 1.72 -6.69
CA GLY A 22 -19.00 2.03 -5.36
C GLY A 22 -18.00 3.17 -5.45
N ASP A 23 -18.57 4.37 -5.48
CA ASP A 23 -17.97 5.63 -5.10
C ASP A 23 -16.82 6.17 -5.97
N ASP A 24 -17.21 7.08 -6.87
CA ASP A 24 -16.40 8.15 -7.41
C ASP A 24 -15.59 8.81 -6.29
N GLY A 25 -14.33 8.42 -6.20
CA GLY A 25 -13.17 9.30 -6.15
C GLY A 25 -13.46 10.77 -5.90
N GLY A 26 -13.94 11.11 -4.70
CA GLY A 26 -13.80 12.43 -4.13
C GLY A 26 -12.30 12.72 -4.06
N GLY A 27 -11.80 13.44 -5.07
CA GLY A 27 -10.39 13.74 -5.27
C GLY A 27 -9.84 14.66 -4.20
N SER A 28 -9.78 14.19 -2.96
CA SER A 28 -8.85 14.72 -1.98
C SER A 28 -7.46 14.46 -2.54
N LYS A 29 -6.78 15.53 -2.93
CA LYS A 29 -5.37 15.46 -3.34
C LYS A 29 -4.61 14.82 -2.19
N ALA A 30 -3.87 13.74 -2.47
CA ALA A 30 -3.05 13.08 -1.47
C ALA A 30 -2.12 14.11 -0.78
N PRO A 31 -1.90 13.98 0.55
CA PRO A 31 -0.93 14.80 1.25
C PRO A 31 0.43 14.80 0.55
N THR A 32 1.11 15.94 0.54
CA THR A 32 2.46 16.04 -0.05
C THR A 32 3.49 15.43 0.91
N LEU A 33 4.34 14.55 0.41
CA LEU A 33 5.43 13.94 1.19
C LEU A 33 6.63 14.88 1.21
N GLU A 34 6.57 15.91 2.07
CA GLU A 34 7.64 16.90 2.18
C GLU A 34 8.97 16.22 2.50
N GLY A 35 10.00 16.56 1.72
CA GLY A 35 11.34 16.01 1.87
C GLY A 35 11.54 14.59 1.33
N ALA A 36 10.56 13.99 0.62
CA ALA A 36 10.76 12.72 -0.07
C ALA A 36 11.73 12.87 -1.24
N VAL A 37 12.64 11.92 -1.42
CA VAL A 37 13.52 11.85 -2.60
C VAL A 37 12.80 11.21 -3.77
N HIS A 38 11.99 10.18 -3.48
CA HIS A 38 11.21 9.40 -4.44
C HIS A 38 9.72 9.40 -4.07
N PRO A 39 9.04 10.57 -4.11
CA PRO A 39 7.61 10.64 -3.79
C PRO A 39 6.75 9.77 -4.72
N GLU A 40 7.18 9.53 -5.95
CA GLU A 40 6.52 8.66 -6.92
C GLU A 40 6.50 7.18 -6.52
N ALA A 41 7.45 6.75 -5.68
CA ALA A 41 7.55 5.38 -5.20
C ALA A 41 6.67 5.12 -3.96
N LEU A 42 6.06 6.15 -3.38
CA LEU A 42 5.31 6.12 -2.12
C LEU A 42 3.82 6.39 -2.36
N PRO A 43 3.01 5.34 -2.58
CA PRO A 43 1.58 5.53 -2.75
C PRO A 43 0.94 5.97 -1.42
N VAL A 44 0.32 7.15 -1.39
CA VAL A 44 -0.37 7.68 -0.22
C VAL A 44 -1.87 7.42 -0.32
N TYR A 45 -2.44 6.81 0.73
CA TYR A 45 -3.89 6.64 0.85
C TYR A 45 -4.56 8.01 1.01
N SER A 46 -5.22 8.52 -0.04
CA SER A 46 -5.66 9.92 -0.11
C SER A 46 -6.72 10.34 0.92
N PRO A 47 -7.63 9.47 1.38
CA PRO A 47 -8.51 9.75 2.52
C PRO A 47 -7.78 9.75 3.87
N SER A 48 -6.67 10.49 4.00
CA SER A 48 -5.86 10.57 5.22
C SER A 48 -5.32 11.98 5.47
N GLU A 49 -4.95 12.24 6.72
CA GLU A 49 -4.31 13.48 7.16
C GLU A 49 -2.88 13.19 7.59
N LEU A 50 -1.91 13.99 7.10
CA LEU A 50 -0.54 13.96 7.58
C LEU A 50 -0.49 14.57 8.99
N ARG A 51 0.00 13.81 9.96
CA ARG A 51 0.13 14.21 11.36
C ARG A 51 1.52 14.67 11.72
N ASP A 52 2.52 13.91 11.27
CA ASP A 52 3.90 14.17 11.65
C ASP A 52 4.87 13.67 10.58
N ILE A 53 6.08 14.25 10.60
CA ILE A 53 7.21 13.84 9.78
C ILE A 53 8.42 13.68 10.70
N MET A 54 8.91 12.45 10.83
CA MET A 54 10.12 12.16 11.60
C MET A 54 11.18 11.56 10.71
N GLY A 55 12.43 11.96 10.89
CA GLY A 55 13.55 11.45 10.11
C GLY A 55 14.83 11.38 10.92
N GLY A 56 15.79 10.65 10.38
CA GLY A 56 17.09 10.45 11.01
C GLY A 56 18.11 9.94 10.01
N THR A 57 19.38 10.13 10.36
CA THR A 57 20.49 9.51 9.62
C THR A 57 20.92 8.25 10.37
N TYR A 58 21.05 7.14 9.65
CA TYR A 58 21.45 5.85 10.17
C TYR A 58 22.73 5.40 9.46
N SER A 59 23.72 4.98 10.23
CA SER A 59 24.91 4.30 9.71
C SER A 59 24.58 2.81 9.54
N GLY A 60 24.08 2.42 8.36
CA GLY A 60 23.63 1.04 8.10
C GLY A 60 24.20 0.42 6.82
N GLY A 61 25.04 -0.60 6.98
CA GLY A 61 25.09 -1.78 6.10
C GLY A 61 26.24 -1.87 5.09
N GLU A 62 26.37 -0.92 4.15
CA GLU A 62 27.22 -1.12 2.96
C GLU A 62 27.96 0.13 2.49
N GLY A 63 28.54 0.88 3.43
CA GLY A 63 29.58 1.88 3.14
C GLY A 63 29.13 3.34 3.01
N GLU A 64 27.84 3.61 2.76
CA GLU A 64 27.29 4.97 2.81
C GLU A 64 26.21 5.10 3.92
N PRO A 65 26.16 6.24 4.63
CA PRO A 65 25.06 6.50 5.57
C PRO A 65 23.73 6.53 4.81
N LEU A 66 22.68 6.01 5.43
CA LEU A 66 21.31 6.08 4.93
C LEU A 66 20.58 7.20 5.68
N LYS A 67 19.71 7.93 4.98
CA LYS A 67 18.73 8.82 5.60
C LYS A 67 17.37 8.13 5.53
N SER A 68 16.67 8.10 6.66
CA SER A 68 15.29 7.64 6.75
C SER A 68 14.40 8.84 7.00
N LEU A 69 13.29 8.92 6.30
CA LEU A 69 12.20 9.85 6.59
C LEU A 69 10.89 9.06 6.64
N SER A 70 10.08 9.38 7.64
CA SER A 70 8.81 8.73 7.92
C SER A 70 7.72 9.77 8.02
N TRP A 71 6.60 9.53 7.34
CA TRP A 71 5.40 10.34 7.39
C TRP A 71 4.29 9.55 8.08
N PHE A 72 3.66 10.15 9.08
CA PHE A 72 2.64 9.53 9.90
C PHE A 72 1.28 10.09 9.52
N PHE A 73 0.33 9.19 9.28
CA PHE A 73 -0.99 9.52 8.80
C PHE A 73 -2.06 8.95 9.70
N GLU A 74 -3.15 9.71 9.83
CA GLU A 74 -4.40 9.24 10.41
C GLU A 74 -5.49 9.19 9.34
N THR A 75 -6.47 8.30 9.52
CA THR A 75 -7.66 8.26 8.68
C THR A 75 -8.88 7.86 9.49
N ALA A 76 -10.05 8.36 9.08
CA ALA A 76 -11.34 7.95 9.62
C ALA A 76 -11.79 6.58 9.08
N ASP A 77 -11.22 6.13 7.97
CA ASP A 77 -11.57 4.85 7.36
C ASP A 77 -11.07 3.66 8.20
N PRO A 78 -11.79 2.52 8.16
CA PRO A 78 -11.33 1.26 8.73
C PRO A 78 -9.97 0.81 8.15
N MET A 79 -9.07 0.25 8.96
CA MET A 79 -7.73 -0.16 8.47
C MET A 79 -7.76 -1.31 7.47
N ASP A 80 -8.75 -2.19 7.51
CA ASP A 80 -8.94 -3.24 6.50
C ASP A 80 -9.22 -2.65 5.11
N LYS A 81 -9.89 -1.49 5.03
CA LYS A 81 -10.05 -0.74 3.78
C LYS A 81 -8.72 -0.17 3.28
N VAL A 82 -7.90 0.36 4.18
CA VAL A 82 -6.56 0.90 3.87
C VAL A 82 -5.63 -0.23 3.42
N GLU A 83 -5.64 -1.35 4.11
CA GLU A 83 -4.88 -2.56 3.78
C GLU A 83 -5.25 -3.08 2.39
N ALA A 84 -6.55 -3.25 2.12
CA ALA A 84 -7.02 -3.68 0.81
C ALA A 84 -6.61 -2.72 -0.31
N TRP A 85 -6.47 -1.41 -0.02
CA TRP A 85 -5.95 -0.43 -0.97
C TRP A 85 -4.47 -0.65 -1.25
N TYR A 86 -3.65 -0.85 -0.21
CA TYR A 86 -2.22 -1.14 -0.38
C TYR A 86 -1.98 -2.49 -1.06
N ASP A 87 -2.78 -3.53 -0.77
CA ASP A 87 -2.73 -4.81 -1.48
C ASP A 87 -2.88 -4.64 -3.00
N ARG A 88 -3.78 -3.75 -3.43
CA ARG A 88 -3.99 -3.45 -4.86
C ARG A 88 -2.90 -2.54 -5.44
N LYS A 89 -2.36 -1.61 -4.65
CA LYS A 89 -1.36 -0.63 -5.13
C LYS A 89 0.06 -1.16 -5.14
N LEU A 90 0.37 -2.11 -4.26
CA LEU A 90 1.69 -2.67 -4.07
C LEU A 90 1.66 -4.20 -4.22
N PRO A 91 1.21 -4.74 -5.37
CA PRO A 91 1.09 -6.20 -5.57
C PRO A 91 2.45 -6.93 -5.56
N HIS A 92 3.55 -6.19 -5.64
CA HIS A 92 4.92 -6.68 -5.64
C HIS A 92 5.64 -6.48 -4.30
N ALA A 93 5.00 -5.81 -3.32
CA ALA A 93 5.62 -5.61 -2.02
C ALA A 93 5.58 -6.90 -1.19
N LEU A 94 6.61 -7.09 -0.36
CA LEU A 94 6.62 -8.12 0.66
C LEU A 94 5.71 -7.66 1.81
N LYS A 95 4.71 -8.47 2.15
CA LYS A 95 3.75 -8.22 3.23
C LYS A 95 4.03 -9.14 4.41
N GLU A 96 4.25 -8.56 5.59
CA GLU A 96 4.62 -9.27 6.83
C GLU A 96 3.85 -8.72 8.03
N SER A 97 3.82 -9.47 9.13
CA SER A 97 3.36 -8.95 10.42
C SER A 97 4.33 -7.90 10.97
N GLY A 98 3.80 -6.83 11.57
CA GLY A 98 4.60 -5.79 12.22
C GLY A 98 5.08 -6.16 13.63
N GLU A 99 5.69 -5.17 14.29
CA GLU A 99 6.23 -5.32 15.65
C GLU A 99 5.11 -5.40 16.71
N ASP A 100 4.07 -4.59 16.54
CA ASP A 100 2.89 -4.60 17.40
C ASP A 100 1.86 -5.65 16.90
N GLU A 101 1.07 -6.21 17.82
CA GLU A 101 0.04 -7.19 17.46
C GLU A 101 -1.00 -6.59 16.51
N GLY A 102 -1.17 -7.25 15.36
CA GLY A 102 -2.11 -6.81 14.32
C GLY A 102 -1.54 -5.77 13.35
N ASP A 103 -0.32 -5.27 13.56
CA ASP A 103 0.34 -4.42 12.58
C ASP A 103 0.65 -5.22 11.30
N VAL A 104 0.58 -4.52 10.18
CA VAL A 104 0.90 -5.08 8.85
C VAL A 104 1.96 -4.19 8.20
N VAL A 105 3.03 -4.79 7.73
CA VAL A 105 4.14 -4.09 7.08
C VAL A 105 4.22 -4.52 5.62
N TYR A 106 4.22 -3.54 4.72
CA TYR A 106 4.62 -3.76 3.34
C TYR A 106 6.00 -3.15 3.13
N SER A 107 6.90 -3.89 2.49
CA SER A 107 8.22 -3.40 2.11
C SER A 107 8.51 -3.69 0.64
N TRP A 108 9.12 -2.73 -0.05
CA TRP A 108 9.47 -2.86 -1.45
C TRP A 108 10.69 -2.02 -1.83
N VAL A 109 11.21 -2.28 -3.02
CA VAL A 109 12.17 -1.42 -3.72
C VAL A 109 11.39 -0.70 -4.82
N GLY A 110 11.55 0.62 -4.91
CA GLY A 110 10.88 1.42 -5.94
C GLY A 110 11.31 1.01 -7.34
N ALA A 111 10.41 1.14 -8.31
CA ALA A 111 10.71 0.79 -9.70
C ALA A 111 11.90 1.60 -10.22
N GLY A 112 12.89 0.94 -10.82
CA GLY A 112 14.12 1.57 -11.30
C GLY A 112 15.18 1.80 -10.22
N LEU A 113 14.93 1.35 -8.98
CA LEU A 113 15.87 1.43 -7.84
C LEU A 113 16.39 0.05 -7.43
N GLU A 114 16.21 -0.98 -8.24
CA GLU A 114 16.60 -2.37 -7.94
C GLU A 114 18.12 -2.53 -7.75
N GLY A 115 18.92 -1.62 -8.34
CA GLY A 115 20.37 -1.54 -8.14
C GLY A 115 20.82 -0.57 -7.05
N ALA A 116 19.91 0.17 -6.42
CA ALA A 116 20.24 1.15 -5.40
C ALA A 116 20.48 0.45 -4.05
N LYS A 117 21.74 0.42 -3.61
CA LYS A 117 22.13 -0.26 -2.38
C LYS A 117 21.44 0.33 -1.16
N GLY A 118 20.68 -0.51 -0.46
CA GLY A 118 20.05 -0.17 0.82
C GLY A 118 18.81 0.71 0.73
N GLU A 119 18.40 1.15 -0.47
CA GLU A 119 17.19 1.96 -0.63
C GLU A 119 15.95 1.08 -0.55
N ARG A 120 15.03 1.45 0.34
CA ARG A 120 13.80 0.71 0.56
C ARG A 120 12.68 1.64 1.00
N PHE A 121 11.48 1.23 0.63
CA PHE A 121 10.25 1.88 1.01
C PHE A 121 9.43 0.92 1.86
N GLN A 122 8.68 1.49 2.80
CA GLN A 122 7.86 0.72 3.72
C GLN A 122 6.56 1.46 4.00
N VAL A 123 5.47 0.72 4.14
CA VAL A 123 4.28 1.19 4.85
C VAL A 123 4.01 0.27 6.04
N THR A 124 3.74 0.84 7.20
CA THR A 124 3.27 0.11 8.37
C THR A 124 1.85 0.56 8.67
N LEU A 125 0.90 -0.37 8.64
CA LEU A 125 -0.48 -0.16 9.05
C LEU A 125 -0.62 -0.52 10.52
N ARG A 126 -1.28 0.34 11.30
CA ARG A 126 -1.47 0.17 12.75
C ARG A 126 -2.95 0.17 13.12
N PRO A 127 -3.67 -0.96 12.97
CA PRO A 127 -5.10 -1.06 13.24
C PRO A 127 -5.54 -0.57 14.60
N ALA A 128 -4.78 -0.88 15.65
CA ALA A 128 -5.10 -0.45 17.02
C ALA A 128 -5.11 1.08 17.19
N ARG A 129 -4.36 1.81 16.36
CA ARG A 129 -4.20 3.28 16.44
C ARG A 129 -4.96 4.04 15.34
N LYS A 130 -5.52 3.34 14.34
CA LYS A 130 -6.09 3.93 13.12
C LYS A 130 -5.11 4.84 12.37
N GLU A 131 -3.84 4.45 12.40
CA GLU A 131 -2.74 5.17 11.81
C GLU A 131 -2.03 4.31 10.76
N PHE A 132 -1.35 4.97 9.83
CA PHE A 132 -0.32 4.31 9.03
C PHE A 132 0.91 5.20 8.89
N GLN A 133 2.06 4.58 8.69
CA GLN A 133 3.34 5.23 8.54
C GLN A 133 3.92 4.86 7.17
N LEU A 134 4.26 5.85 6.34
CA LEU A 134 5.10 5.64 5.16
C LEU A 134 6.54 5.97 5.53
N THR A 135 7.49 5.13 5.10
CA THR A 135 8.91 5.33 5.35
C THR A 135 9.70 5.21 4.06
N GLU A 136 10.58 6.17 3.83
CA GLU A 136 11.58 6.15 2.78
C GLU A 136 12.95 6.02 3.43
N LYS A 137 13.73 5.01 3.02
CA LYS A 137 15.15 4.88 3.33
C LYS A 137 15.93 5.03 2.04
N VAL A 138 16.79 6.04 2.00
CA VAL A 138 17.60 6.39 0.81
C VAL A 138 19.05 6.62 1.21
N VAL A 139 19.97 6.52 0.26
CA VAL A 139 21.37 6.86 0.50
C VAL A 139 21.49 8.34 0.84
N ALA A 140 22.24 8.69 1.89
CA ALA A 140 22.28 10.04 2.45
C ALA A 140 22.79 11.11 1.47
N SER A 141 23.61 10.70 0.49
CA SER A 141 24.16 11.54 -0.58
C SER A 141 23.10 12.04 -1.57
N LYS A 142 21.93 11.38 -1.65
CA LYS A 142 20.82 11.79 -2.53
C LYS A 142 19.90 12.87 -1.94
N ARG A 143 20.14 13.31 -0.70
CA ARG A 143 19.37 14.36 -0.01
C ARG A 143 20.23 15.57 0.30
#